data_AF-A0A9X9LUE3-F1
#
_entry.id   AF-A0A9X9LUE3-F1
#
_cell.length_a   1.000
_cell.length_b   1.000
_cell.length_c   1.000
_cell.angle_alpha   90.00
_cell.angle_beta   90.00
_cell.angle_gamma   90.00
#
_symmetry.space_group_name_H-M   'P 1'
#
loop_
_entity.id
_entity.type
_entity.pdbx_description
1 polymer ?
#
loop_
_entity_poly.entity_id
_entity_poly.type
_entity_poly.pdbx_seq_one_letter_code
_entity_poly.pdbx_strand_id
1 'polypeptide(L)'
;MKLLTHNLLSSHVRGVGPRGFPLRLQATEVRINPVEFNPDFVARMIPKVEWAALLEAADTLHLVEVPKGPIEGYEHDEKFLRQMHHVLLEVRTSPSLASLAITAAGCPCSALIPLFFPAPP
;
A
#
# COMPACT_ATOMS: atom_id res chain seq x y z
N MET A 1 -7.19 4.56 3.08
CA MET A 1 -6.44 3.34 3.44
C MET A 1 -4.97 3.70 3.67
N LYS A 2 -4.27 3.05 4.60
CA LYS A 2 -2.81 3.21 4.75
C LYS A 2 -2.08 2.45 3.64
N LEU A 3 -0.94 2.95 3.18
CA LEU A 3 -0.10 2.25 2.20
C LEU A 3 0.35 0.87 2.70
N LEU A 4 0.63 0.74 4.00
CA LEU A 4 0.95 -0.56 4.61
C LEU A 4 -0.19 -1.58 4.41
N THR A 5 -1.44 -1.15 4.54
CA THR A 5 -2.59 -2.04 4.34
C THR A 5 -2.68 -2.49 2.88
N HIS A 6 -2.48 -1.57 1.92
CA HIS A 6 -2.41 -1.91 0.50
C HIS A 6 -1.34 -2.97 0.21
N ASN A 7 -0.15 -2.78 0.80
CA ASN A 7 1.01 -3.65 0.57
C ASN A 7 0.80 -5.08 1.09
N LEU A 8 -0.10 -5.29 2.05
CA LEU A 8 -0.44 -6.60 2.61
C LEU A 8 -1.70 -7.22 1.98
N LEU A 9 -2.40 -6.49 1.10
CA LEU A 9 -3.61 -6.98 0.43
C LEU A 9 -3.25 -7.69 -0.87
N SER A 10 -3.72 -8.92 -1.02
CA SER A 10 -3.59 -9.72 -2.25
C SER A 10 -4.96 -10.17 -2.74
N SER A 11 -5.21 -10.07 -4.06
CA SER A 11 -6.44 -10.59 -4.66
C SER A 11 -6.45 -12.12 -4.63
N HIS A 12 -7.42 -12.71 -3.96
CA HIS A 12 -7.65 -14.17 -3.91
C HIS A 12 -8.83 -14.60 -4.80
N VAL A 13 -9.13 -13.84 -5.84
CA VAL A 13 -10.20 -14.19 -6.79
C VAL A 13 -9.90 -15.55 -7.43
N ARG A 14 -10.90 -16.44 -7.43
CA ARG A 14 -10.78 -17.77 -8.06
C ARG A 14 -10.44 -17.61 -9.54
N GLY A 15 -9.33 -18.19 -9.96
CA GLY A 15 -8.82 -18.13 -11.35
C GLY A 15 -7.64 -17.17 -11.57
N VAL A 16 -7.31 -16.31 -10.60
CA VAL A 16 -6.18 -15.36 -10.73
C VAL A 16 -4.83 -15.99 -10.31
N GLY A 17 -4.84 -17.14 -9.62
CA GLY A 17 -3.62 -17.83 -9.18
C GLY A 17 -2.70 -16.92 -8.34
N PRO A 18 -1.38 -17.19 -8.24
CA PRO A 18 -0.43 -16.33 -7.51
C PRO A 18 -0.18 -14.96 -8.17
N ARG A 19 -0.91 -14.59 -9.24
CA ARG A 19 -0.74 -13.33 -9.99
C ARG A 19 -1.60 -12.18 -9.45
N GLY A 20 -2.27 -12.36 -8.31
CA GLY A 20 -3.16 -11.37 -7.70
C GLY A 20 -2.45 -10.27 -6.91
N PHE A 21 -1.13 -10.17 -7.03
CA PHE A 21 -0.28 -9.22 -6.33
C PHE A 21 0.87 -8.75 -7.25
N PRO A 22 1.24 -7.46 -7.26
CA PRO A 22 0.64 -6.35 -6.50
C PRO A 22 -0.72 -5.89 -7.04
N LEU A 23 -1.53 -5.29 -6.16
CA LEU A 23 -2.74 -4.56 -6.57
C LEU A 23 -2.33 -3.19 -7.11
N ARG A 24 -3.00 -2.74 -8.18
CA ARG A 24 -2.77 -1.39 -8.71
C ARG A 24 -3.55 -0.37 -7.90
N LEU A 25 -2.81 0.49 -7.19
CA LEU A 25 -3.39 1.57 -6.41
C LEU A 25 -3.68 2.78 -7.29
N GLN A 26 -4.93 3.20 -7.42
CA GLN A 26 -5.30 4.52 -7.96
C GLN A 26 -5.99 5.36 -6.89
N ALA A 27 -5.31 6.36 -6.34
CA ALA A 27 -5.90 7.27 -5.38
C ALA A 27 -6.25 8.60 -6.06
N THR A 28 -7.47 9.11 -5.78
CA THR A 28 -7.87 10.46 -6.23
C THR A 28 -7.43 11.52 -5.22
N GLU A 29 -7.33 11.14 -3.95
CA GLU A 29 -6.89 12.04 -2.88
C GLU A 29 -5.85 11.35 -2.00
N VAL A 30 -4.78 12.07 -1.66
CA VAL A 30 -3.76 11.64 -0.72
C VAL A 30 -3.79 12.59 0.46
N ARG A 31 -3.88 12.03 1.66
CA ARG A 31 -3.85 12.76 2.92
C ARG A 31 -2.69 12.26 3.76
N ILE A 32 -1.97 13.20 4.36
CA ILE A 32 -0.92 12.90 5.32
C ILE A 32 -1.55 12.99 6.70
N ASN A 33 -1.55 11.89 7.44
CA ASN A 33 -2.05 11.84 8.79
C ASN A 33 -0.91 11.47 9.74
N PRO A 34 -0.37 12.41 10.53
CA PRO A 34 0.77 12.14 11.40
C PRO A 34 0.44 11.01 12.39
N VAL A 35 1.41 10.13 12.61
CA VAL A 35 1.31 8.98 13.53
C VAL A 35 2.52 9.01 14.45
N GLU A 36 2.38 8.52 15.68
CA GLU A 36 3.52 8.39 16.58
C GLU A 36 4.62 7.52 15.95
N PHE A 37 5.86 8.01 15.98
CA PHE A 37 7.00 7.30 15.43
C PHE A 37 7.44 6.19 16.37
N ASN A 38 7.41 4.95 15.88
CA ASN A 38 7.85 3.78 16.61
C ASN A 38 8.87 2.99 15.75
N PRO A 39 10.19 3.11 16.03
CA PRO A 39 11.24 2.50 15.22
C PRO A 39 11.17 0.97 15.26
N ASP A 40 10.88 0.36 16.42
CA ASP A 40 10.75 -1.09 16.58
C ASP A 40 9.63 -1.66 15.71
N PHE A 41 8.51 -0.95 15.61
CA PHE A 41 7.40 -1.37 14.75
C PHE A 41 7.80 -1.34 13.29
N VAL A 42 8.43 -0.25 12.84
CA VAL A 42 8.85 -0.08 11.44
C VAL A 42 9.86 -1.15 11.06
N ALA A 43 10.92 -1.34 11.87
CA ALA A 43 11.96 -2.32 11.65
C ALA A 43 11.41 -3.74 11.45
N ARG A 44 10.39 -4.13 12.24
CA ARG A 44 9.70 -5.43 12.11
C ARG A 44 8.81 -5.56 10.88
N MET A 45 8.34 -4.44 10.33
CA MET A 45 7.51 -4.42 9.13
C MET A 45 8.33 -4.43 7.85
N ILE A 46 9.52 -3.84 7.84
CA ILE A 46 10.43 -3.79 6.68
C ILE A 46 10.59 -5.14 5.97
N PRO A 47 10.89 -6.27 6.64
CA PRO A 47 11.04 -7.57 5.98
C PRO A 47 9.71 -8.17 5.48
N LYS A 48 8.56 -7.65 5.93
CA LYS A 48 7.22 -8.08 5.50
C LYS A 48 6.66 -7.23 4.37
N VAL A 49 7.27 -6.08 4.10
CA VAL A 49 6.85 -5.17 3.03
C VAL A 49 7.36 -5.71 1.72
N GLU A 50 6.48 -5.77 0.73
CA GLU A 50 6.88 -6.05 -0.64
C GLU A 50 7.21 -4.74 -1.37
N TRP A 51 8.50 -4.55 -1.62
CA TRP A 51 9.10 -3.34 -2.17
C TRP A 51 8.61 -3.02 -3.57
N ALA A 52 8.41 -4.03 -4.42
CA ALA A 52 7.90 -3.82 -5.77
C ALA A 52 6.51 -3.15 -5.75
N ALA A 53 5.64 -3.63 -4.85
CA ALA A 53 4.30 -3.10 -4.66
C ALA A 53 4.31 -1.70 -4.02
N LEU A 54 5.23 -1.46 -3.09
CA LEU A 54 5.43 -0.15 -2.47
C LEU A 54 5.87 0.87 -3.51
N LEU A 55 6.81 0.52 -4.39
CA LEU A 55 7.33 1.40 -5.43
C LEU A 55 6.28 1.71 -6.50
N GLU A 56 5.50 0.72 -6.95
CA GLU A 56 4.38 0.98 -7.89
C GLU A 56 3.32 1.89 -7.27
N ALA A 57 2.99 1.67 -6.00
CA ALA A 57 2.07 2.54 -5.28
C ALA A 57 2.64 3.95 -5.10
N ALA A 58 3.92 4.07 -4.75
CA ALA A 58 4.62 5.34 -4.61
C ALA A 58 4.65 6.13 -5.92
N ASP A 59 4.96 5.46 -7.03
CA ASP A 59 4.97 6.03 -8.38
C ASP A 59 3.59 6.56 -8.76
N THR A 60 2.54 5.77 -8.51
CA THR A 60 1.16 6.21 -8.80
C THR A 60 0.74 7.41 -7.95
N LEU A 61 1.20 7.47 -6.71
CA LEU A 61 0.96 8.59 -5.79
C LEU A 61 1.93 9.75 -5.99
N HIS A 62 2.88 9.64 -6.93
CA HIS A 62 3.94 10.61 -7.19
C HIS A 62 4.75 10.99 -5.94
N LEU A 63 5.02 10.00 -5.07
CA LEU A 63 5.85 10.17 -3.88
C LEU A 63 7.33 10.17 -4.27
N VAL A 64 8.02 11.29 -4.02
CA VAL A 64 9.42 11.50 -4.44
C VAL A 64 10.43 10.86 -3.47
N GLU A 65 10.05 10.63 -2.22
CA GLU A 65 10.98 10.23 -1.14
C GLU A 65 10.80 8.78 -0.67
N VAL A 66 10.59 7.84 -1.60
CA VAL A 66 10.42 6.41 -1.24
C VAL A 66 11.72 5.63 -1.44
N PRO A 67 12.24 4.96 -0.41
CA PRO A 67 13.42 4.11 -0.55
C PRO A 67 13.15 2.93 -1.49
N LYS A 68 14.14 2.62 -2.34
CA LYS A 68 14.04 1.56 -3.36
C LYS A 68 14.23 0.14 -2.80
N GLY A 69 14.66 0.03 -1.56
CA GLY A 69 14.94 -1.23 -0.90
C GLY A 69 15.46 -1.03 0.52
N PRO A 70 15.62 -2.12 1.28
CA PRO A 70 16.25 -2.08 2.59
C PRO A 70 17.76 -1.84 2.46
N ILE A 71 18.32 -1.05 3.38
CA ILE A 71 19.77 -0.84 3.52
C ILE A 71 20.36 -1.78 4.58
N GLU A 72 21.64 -2.16 4.48
CA GLU A 72 22.29 -2.93 5.54
C GLU A 72 22.32 -2.12 6.84
N GLY A 73 21.89 -2.73 7.95
CA GLY A 73 21.83 -2.05 9.25
C GLY A 73 20.67 -1.07 9.39
N TYR A 74 19.61 -1.18 8.57
CA TYR A 74 18.44 -0.29 8.61
C TYR A 74 17.79 -0.14 10.00
N GLU A 75 17.96 -1.12 10.89
CA GLU A 75 17.43 -1.10 12.26
C GLU A 75 18.01 0.03 13.12
N HIS A 76 19.22 0.49 12.78
CA HIS A 76 19.93 1.55 13.51
C HIS A 76 19.88 2.89 12.76
N ASP A 77 19.32 2.92 11.54
CA ASP A 77 19.19 4.14 10.75
C ASP A 77 17.84 4.81 10.99
N GLU A 78 17.79 5.72 11.95
CA GLU A 78 16.57 6.45 12.29
C GLU A 78 16.02 7.25 11.09
N LYS A 79 16.88 7.76 10.20
CA LYS A 79 16.42 8.53 9.04
C LYS A 79 15.63 7.63 8.09
N PHE A 80 16.16 6.44 7.81
CA PHE A 80 15.49 5.44 7.00
C PHE A 80 14.17 4.98 7.65
N LEU A 81 14.19 4.68 8.96
CA LEU A 81 12.99 4.27 9.69
C LEU A 81 11.90 5.37 9.70
N ARG A 82 12.29 6.64 9.81
CA ARG A 82 11.36 7.79 9.72
C ARG A 82 10.76 7.93 8.33
N GLN A 83 11.54 7.75 7.27
CA GLN A 83 11.03 7.76 5.89
C GLN A 83 10.03 6.62 5.66
N MET A 84 10.38 5.41 6.09
CA MET A 84 9.49 4.25 5.99
C MET A 84 8.22 4.43 6.82
N HIS A 85 8.33 5.00 8.03
CA HIS A 85 7.18 5.34 8.86
C HIS A 85 6.22 6.30 8.14
N HIS A 86 6.76 7.39 7.59
CA HIS A 86 5.98 8.37 6.85
C HIS A 86 5.19 7.72 5.71
N VAL A 87 5.89 6.98 4.85
CA VAL A 87 5.29 6.32 3.68
C VAL A 87 4.28 5.25 4.09
N LEU A 88 4.59 4.39 5.07
CA LEU A 88 3.74 3.26 5.42
C LEU A 88 2.52 3.64 6.27
N LEU A 89 2.68 4.59 7.20
CA LEU A 89 1.71 4.86 8.26
C LEU A 89 1.04 6.22 8.13
N GLU A 90 1.76 7.24 7.69
CA GLU A 90 1.24 8.61 7.60
C GLU A 90 0.51 8.86 6.28
N VAL A 91 1.02 8.31 5.18
CA VAL A 91 0.36 8.42 3.87
C VAL A 91 -0.91 7.58 3.87
N ARG A 92 -2.05 8.27 3.82
CA ARG A 92 -3.37 7.69 3.62
C ARG A 92 -3.93 8.11 2.28
N THR A 93 -4.35 7.13 1.51
CA THR A 93 -5.07 7.37 0.26
C THR A 93 -6.57 7.29 0.48
N SER A 94 -7.36 8.14 -0.17
CA SER A 94 -8.80 7.90 -0.27
C SER A 94 -9.01 6.78 -1.31
N PRO A 95 -9.76 5.73 -0.97
CA PRO A 95 -10.14 4.73 -1.96
C PRO A 95 -11.04 5.40 -3.00
N SER A 96 -10.56 5.45 -4.24
CA SER A 96 -11.41 5.78 -5.37
C SER A 96 -12.13 4.52 -5.85
N LEU A 97 -13.34 4.64 -6.41
CA LEU A 97 -14.07 3.50 -6.97
C LEU A 97 -13.25 2.78 -8.07
N ALA A 98 -12.33 3.50 -8.72
CA ALA A 98 -11.42 2.98 -9.75
C ALA A 98 -10.24 2.18 -9.18
N SER A 99 -9.75 2.49 -7.96
CA SER A 99 -8.68 1.74 -7.27
C SER A 99 -9.02 0.27 -7.06
N LEU A 100 -10.32 -0.04 -6.92
CA LEU A 100 -10.82 -1.39 -6.72
C LEU A 100 -11.14 -2.11 -8.04
N ALA A 101 -11.04 -1.41 -9.18
CA ALA A 101 -11.46 -1.92 -10.48
C ALA A 101 -10.32 -2.52 -11.32
N ILE A 102 -9.07 -2.56 -10.82
CA ILE A 102 -7.93 -2.97 -11.64
C ILE A 102 -7.39 -4.34 -11.22
N THR A 103 -7.17 -5.34 -12.08
CA THR A 103 -7.73 -5.73 -13.39
C THR A 103 -7.35 -7.21 -13.49
N ALA A 104 -8.30 -8.13 -13.27
CA ALA A 104 -8.19 -9.43 -13.89
C ALA A 104 -8.59 -9.19 -15.35
N ALA A 105 -7.62 -9.20 -16.27
CA ALA A 105 -7.89 -9.11 -17.69
C ALA A 105 -8.91 -10.21 -18.06
N GLY A 106 -10.18 -9.82 -18.22
CA GLY A 106 -11.27 -10.72 -18.64
C GLY A 106 -12.38 -11.03 -17.62
N CYS A 107 -12.38 -10.51 -16.39
CA CYS A 107 -13.53 -10.74 -15.49
C CYS A 107 -14.56 -9.60 -15.56
N PRO A 108 -15.85 -9.89 -15.85
CA PRO A 108 -16.90 -8.90 -15.81
C PRO A 108 -17.09 -8.40 -14.38
N CYS A 109 -16.97 -7.09 -14.19
CA CYS A 109 -17.13 -6.38 -12.93
C CYS A 109 -18.51 -6.66 -12.31
N SER A 110 -18.58 -7.53 -11.30
CA SER A 110 -19.75 -7.60 -10.41
C SER A 110 -19.47 -8.14 -9.00
N ALA A 111 -18.26 -8.60 -8.68
CA ALA A 111 -18.03 -9.34 -7.42
C ALA A 111 -16.83 -8.87 -6.58
N LEU A 112 -16.30 -7.66 -6.81
CA LEU A 112 -15.16 -7.15 -6.04
C LEU A 112 -15.42 -5.78 -5.42
N ILE A 113 -16.53 -5.64 -4.71
CA ILE A 113 -16.64 -4.63 -3.66
C ILE A 113 -16.04 -5.29 -2.40
N PRO A 114 -14.82 -4.94 -1.95
CA PRO A 114 -14.44 -5.30 -0.61
C PRO A 114 -15.34 -4.53 0.35
N LEU A 115 -15.89 -5.29 1.30
CA LEU A 115 -16.68 -4.98 2.48
C LEU A 115 -16.14 -3.82 3.36
N PHE A 116 -15.79 -2.66 2.81
CA PHE A 116 -15.13 -1.58 3.53
C PHE A 116 -15.77 -0.20 3.42
N PHE A 117 -16.87 -0.07 2.66
CA PHE A 117 -17.74 1.10 2.77
C PHE A 117 -19.10 0.68 3.32
N PRO A 118 -19.57 1.22 4.46
CA PRO A 118 -20.99 1.27 4.70
C PRO A 118 -21.61 2.07 3.55
N ALA A 119 -22.61 1.49 2.89
CA ALA A 119 -23.37 2.19 1.87
C ALA A 119 -23.88 3.53 2.45
N PRO A 120 -23.76 4.65 1.74
CA PRO A 120 -24.43 5.87 2.16
C PRO A 120 -25.96 5.65 2.14
N PRO A 121 -26.72 6.31 3.04
CA PRO A 121 -28.16 6.16 3.15
C PRO A 121 -28.91 6.66 1.90
#